data_AF-A0A3C0ST91-F1
#
_entry.id   AF-A0A3C0ST91-F1
#
_cell.length_a   1.000
_cell.length_b   1.000
_cell.length_c   1.000
_cell.angle_alpha   90.00
_cell.angle_beta   90.00
_cell.angle_gamma   90.00
#
_symmetry.space_group_name_H-M   'P 1'
#
loop_
_entity.id
_entity.type
_entity.pdbx_description
1 polymer ?
#
loop_
_entity_poly.entity_id
_entity_poly.type
_entity_poly.pdbx_seq_one_letter_code
_entity_poly.pdbx_strand_id
1 'polypeptide(L)'
;MIKYNKKGHRNIKISMCIAVLIMSLIFMIGCSKGSEGNLSVTYSIIGSNKEEFILKDYNIKVNEETTVYEGLAMACKENKIPLSTTGKGVTVYIQGINSLFEFDEGPKSGWIYRVNGEIPDKNAGTVMLKDGDKVEWLYTKELGEDWK
;
A
#
# COMPACT_ATOMS: atom_id res chain seq x y z
N MET A 1 -65.48 -40.08 -19.84
CA MET A 1 -64.13 -40.11 -19.22
C MET A 1 -63.38 -38.86 -19.69
N ILE A 2 -62.73 -38.12 -18.76
CA ILE A 2 -61.70 -37.07 -18.99
C ILE A 2 -62.24 -35.72 -19.55
N LYS A 3 -62.60 -34.75 -18.70
CA LYS A 3 -61.80 -33.69 -18.00
C LYS A 3 -61.61 -32.40 -18.80
N TYR A 4 -62.07 -31.31 -18.17
CA TYR A 4 -61.93 -29.88 -18.46
C TYR A 4 -60.55 -29.42 -18.94
N ASN A 5 -60.50 -28.37 -19.79
CA ASN A 5 -59.47 -27.34 -19.61
C ASN A 5 -59.94 -25.92 -19.99
N LYS A 6 -59.50 -24.98 -19.15
CA LYS A 6 -59.90 -23.59 -18.90
C LYS A 6 -59.32 -22.61 -19.92
N LYS A 7 -60.19 -21.67 -20.29
CA LYS A 7 -59.96 -20.29 -20.74
C LYS A 7 -58.53 -19.75 -20.60
N GLY A 8 -57.98 -19.33 -21.74
CA GLY A 8 -56.91 -18.35 -21.78
C GLY A 8 -57.37 -16.99 -21.24
N HIS A 9 -56.49 -16.34 -20.47
CA HIS A 9 -56.60 -14.92 -20.20
C HIS A 9 -55.24 -14.24 -20.39
N ARG A 10 -55.34 -13.13 -21.11
CA ARG A 10 -54.29 -12.35 -21.75
C ARG A 10 -53.36 -11.69 -20.72
N ASN A 11 -52.12 -11.51 -21.17
CA ASN A 11 -51.07 -10.68 -20.60
C ASN A 11 -51.58 -9.30 -20.17
N ILE A 12 -51.17 -8.86 -18.97
CA ILE A 12 -50.85 -7.49 -18.50
C ILE A 12 -50.94 -7.50 -16.96
N LYS A 13 -49.93 -6.89 -16.30
CA LYS A 13 -49.71 -6.72 -14.84
C LYS A 13 -48.64 -7.60 -14.17
N ILE A 14 -47.44 -7.64 -14.77
CA ILE A 14 -46.20 -7.82 -13.98
C ILE A 14 -45.40 -6.52 -14.11
N SER A 15 -45.97 -5.46 -13.53
CA SER A 15 -45.38 -4.12 -13.45
C SER A 15 -45.59 -3.65 -12.03
N MET A 16 -44.64 -4.00 -11.14
CA MET A 16 -44.32 -3.28 -9.88
C MET A 16 -43.33 -4.02 -8.98
N CYS A 17 -43.02 -5.31 -9.22
CA CYS A 17 -42.06 -6.04 -8.37
C CYS A 17 -40.64 -6.16 -8.96
N ILE A 18 -40.44 -5.86 -10.25
CA ILE A 18 -39.12 -6.01 -10.88
C ILE A 18 -38.24 -4.77 -10.66
N ALA A 19 -38.82 -3.58 -10.47
CA ALA A 19 -38.08 -2.33 -10.27
C ALA A 19 -37.47 -2.16 -8.85
N VAL A 20 -37.88 -2.97 -7.86
CA VAL A 20 -37.35 -2.88 -6.48
C VAL A 20 -36.16 -3.82 -6.25
N LEU A 21 -35.93 -4.80 -7.12
CA LEU A 21 -34.77 -5.71 -7.02
C LEU A 21 -33.51 -5.19 -7.74
N ILE A 22 -33.65 -4.15 -8.57
CA ILE A 22 -32.52 -3.48 -9.26
C ILE A 22 -32.02 -2.22 -8.54
N MET A 23 -32.68 -1.79 -7.46
CA MET A 23 -32.25 -0.62 -6.66
C MET A 23 -31.40 -0.99 -5.43
N SER A 24 -31.12 -2.27 -5.21
CA SER A 24 -30.24 -2.76 -4.13
C SER A 24 -28.88 -3.28 -4.60
N LEU A 25 -28.52 -3.10 -5.89
CA LEU A 25 -27.25 -3.56 -6.47
C LEU A 25 -26.24 -2.42 -6.78
N ILE A 26 -26.39 -1.24 -6.15
CA ILE A 26 -25.46 -0.11 -6.33
C ILE A 26 -24.84 0.38 -5.01
N PHE A 27 -25.00 -0.32 -3.88
CA PHE A 27 -24.22 -0.05 -2.68
C PHE A 27 -23.11 -1.10 -2.51
N MET A 28 -21.87 -0.61 -2.41
CA MET A 28 -20.63 -1.35 -2.13
C MET A 28 -19.86 -1.95 -3.32
N ILE A 29 -19.77 -1.24 -4.44
CA ILE A 29 -18.50 -1.22 -5.20
C ILE A 29 -17.96 0.20 -5.15
N GLY A 30 -17.63 0.64 -3.94
CA GLY A 30 -16.55 1.60 -3.73
C GLY A 30 -15.23 0.83 -3.73
N CYS A 31 -14.96 0.04 -4.77
CA CYS A 31 -13.58 -0.31 -5.08
C CYS A 31 -13.04 0.98 -5.69
N SER A 32 -12.30 1.78 -4.90
CA SER A 32 -11.55 2.90 -5.44
C SER A 32 -10.80 2.34 -6.64
N LYS A 33 -11.14 2.83 -7.83
CA LYS A 33 -10.37 2.54 -9.03
C LYS A 33 -8.93 2.91 -8.68
N GLY A 34 -8.11 1.91 -8.40
CA GLY A 34 -6.68 2.09 -8.32
C GLY A 34 -6.30 2.69 -9.65
N SER A 35 -5.90 3.97 -9.62
CA SER A 35 -5.19 4.55 -10.75
C SER A 35 -4.06 3.60 -11.07
N GLU A 36 -4.04 3.06 -12.29
CA GLU A 36 -2.90 2.29 -12.77
C GLU A 36 -1.66 3.17 -12.57
N GLY A 37 -0.73 2.70 -11.72
CA GLY A 37 0.40 3.51 -11.30
C GLY A 37 1.24 3.93 -12.49
N ASN A 38 1.33 5.24 -12.73
CA ASN A 38 2.09 5.84 -13.82
C ASN A 38 3.52 6.20 -13.40
N LEU A 39 3.77 6.36 -12.10
CA LEU A 39 5.08 6.72 -11.57
C LEU A 39 5.95 5.47 -11.39
N SER A 40 7.20 5.54 -11.81
CA SER A 40 8.23 4.54 -11.57
C SER A 40 9.11 4.98 -10.41
N VAL A 41 9.13 4.22 -9.32
CA VAL A 41 9.95 4.54 -8.15
C VAL A 41 10.84 3.34 -7.83
N THR A 42 12.10 3.60 -7.49
CA THR A 42 13.07 2.57 -7.09
C THR A 42 13.23 2.56 -5.58
N TYR A 43 13.08 1.38 -4.95
CA TYR A 43 13.30 1.15 -3.53
C TYR A 43 14.52 0.28 -3.28
N SER A 44 15.35 0.69 -2.33
CA SER A 44 16.39 -0.14 -1.72
C SER A 44 16.24 -0.13 -0.20
N ILE A 45 16.51 -1.27 0.43
CA ILE A 45 16.47 -1.47 1.88
C ILE A 45 17.82 -2.03 2.30
N ILE A 46 18.57 -1.23 3.06
CA ILE A 46 19.91 -1.55 3.51
C ILE A 46 19.87 -1.92 4.99
N GLY A 47 20.39 -3.10 5.32
CA GLY A 47 20.40 -3.63 6.66
C GLY A 47 21.46 -2.99 7.56
N SER A 48 21.76 -3.67 8.67
CA SER A 48 22.74 -3.20 9.66
C SER A 48 24.17 -3.04 9.11
N ASN A 49 24.57 -3.91 8.18
CA ASN A 49 25.79 -3.74 7.42
C ASN A 49 25.47 -2.92 6.15
N LYS A 50 26.17 -1.79 5.95
CA LYS A 50 25.92 -0.86 4.84
C LYS A 50 26.15 -1.47 3.45
N GLU A 51 26.85 -2.60 3.37
CA GLU A 51 27.08 -3.34 2.13
C GLU A 51 26.01 -4.43 1.88
N GLU A 52 25.15 -4.70 2.87
CA GLU A 52 24.14 -5.76 2.82
C GLU A 52 22.74 -5.20 2.53
N PHE A 53 22.18 -5.62 1.41
CA PHE A 53 20.84 -5.22 0.98
C PHE A 53 19.82 -6.30 1.32
N ILE A 54 18.78 -5.90 2.03
CA ILE A 54 17.55 -6.69 2.20
C ILE A 54 16.75 -6.66 0.90
N LEU A 55 16.73 -5.51 0.23
CA LEU A 55 16.13 -5.31 -1.09
C LEU A 55 17.00 -4.30 -1.85
N LYS A 56 17.29 -4.57 -3.12
CA LYS A 56 18.16 -3.70 -3.93
C LYS A 56 17.49 -3.31 -5.24
N ASP A 57 17.42 -2.01 -5.48
CA ASP A 57 16.99 -1.38 -6.74
C ASP A 57 15.65 -1.93 -7.29
N TYR A 58 14.72 -2.21 -6.37
CA TYR A 58 13.42 -2.79 -6.72
C TYR A 58 12.48 -1.71 -7.24
N ASN A 59 11.96 -1.89 -8.45
CA ASN A 59 11.08 -0.92 -9.08
C ASN A 59 9.62 -1.24 -8.81
N ILE A 60 8.88 -0.25 -8.32
CA ILE A 60 7.43 -0.31 -8.14
C ILE A 60 6.73 0.72 -9.03
N LYS A 61 5.47 0.43 -9.36
CA LYS A 61 4.58 1.36 -10.05
C LYS A 61 3.53 1.89 -9.09
N VAL A 62 3.49 3.21 -8.95
CA VAL A 62 2.63 3.92 -7.98
C VAL A 62 1.95 5.12 -8.64
N ASN A 63 1.03 5.75 -7.92
CA ASN A 63 0.37 6.99 -8.36
C ASN A 63 0.86 8.19 -7.54
N GLU A 64 0.46 9.39 -7.95
CA GLU A 64 0.87 10.67 -7.33
C GLU A 64 0.38 10.87 -5.88
N GLU A 65 -0.57 10.05 -5.42
CA GLU A 65 -1.11 10.08 -4.05
C GLU A 65 -0.38 9.10 -3.13
N THR A 66 0.57 8.31 -3.66
CA THR A 66 1.27 7.29 -2.89
C THR A 66 2.40 7.91 -2.08
N THR A 67 2.40 7.65 -0.78
CA THR A 67 3.44 8.12 0.14
C THR A 67 4.68 7.22 0.12
N VAL A 68 5.81 7.72 0.63
CA VAL A 68 7.05 6.95 0.79
C VAL A 68 6.82 5.69 1.65
N TYR A 69 5.99 5.79 2.69
CA TYR A 69 5.62 4.63 3.50
C TYR A 69 4.81 3.60 2.70
N GLU A 70 3.79 4.03 1.95
CA GLU A 70 2.96 3.10 1.18
C GLU A 70 3.76 2.39 0.09
N GLY A 71 4.71 3.09 -0.55
CA GLY A 71 5.66 2.48 -1.47
C GLY A 71 6.56 1.45 -0.79
N LEU A 72 7.06 1.71 0.43
CA LEU A 72 7.80 0.71 1.21
C LEU A 72 6.92 -0.51 1.49
N ALA A 73 5.70 -0.29 1.96
CA ALA A 73 4.77 -1.37 2.29
C ALA A 73 4.45 -2.23 1.07
N MET A 74 4.29 -1.62 -0.11
CA MET A 74 4.11 -2.31 -1.39
C MET A 74 5.35 -3.15 -1.74
N ALA A 75 6.55 -2.54 -1.76
CA ALA A 75 7.79 -3.23 -2.08
C ALA A 75 8.06 -4.42 -1.14
N CYS A 76 7.86 -4.23 0.18
CA CYS A 76 7.99 -5.31 1.16
C CYS A 76 6.97 -6.43 0.92
N LYS A 77 5.70 -6.09 0.67
CA LYS A 77 4.65 -7.08 0.42
C LYS A 77 4.93 -7.91 -0.83
N GLU A 78 5.33 -7.28 -1.93
CA GLU A 78 5.63 -7.96 -3.21
C GLU A 78 6.82 -8.92 -3.09
N ASN A 79 7.82 -8.55 -2.26
CA ASN A 79 9.01 -9.35 -2.03
C ASN A 79 8.91 -10.26 -0.80
N LYS A 80 7.73 -10.37 -0.16
CA LYS A 80 7.50 -11.18 1.06
C LYS A 80 8.44 -10.83 2.22
N ILE A 81 8.82 -9.57 2.32
CA ILE A 81 9.65 -9.03 3.40
C ILE A 81 8.71 -8.62 4.56
N PRO A 82 8.88 -9.19 5.77
CA PRO A 82 8.11 -8.76 6.93
C PRO A 82 8.37 -7.28 7.26
N LEU A 83 7.29 -6.52 7.47
CA LEU A 83 7.34 -5.11 7.84
C LEU A 83 6.52 -4.89 9.11
N SER A 84 7.15 -4.34 10.15
CA SER A 84 6.51 -4.02 11.43
C SER A 84 6.39 -2.50 11.59
N THR A 85 5.19 -2.04 11.90
CA THR A 85 4.89 -0.61 12.06
C THR A 85 3.97 -0.34 13.24
N THR A 86 4.06 0.87 13.77
CA THR A 86 3.09 1.47 14.68
C THR A 86 2.54 2.76 14.07
N GLY A 87 1.42 3.25 14.59
CA GLY A 87 0.71 4.39 13.98
C GLY A 87 0.07 4.04 12.63
N LYS A 88 -0.49 5.04 11.94
CA LYS A 88 -1.15 4.87 10.63
C LYS A 88 -1.09 6.16 9.82
N GLY A 89 -1.06 6.04 8.49
CA GLY A 89 -1.03 7.20 7.58
C GLY A 89 0.11 8.15 7.95
N VAL A 90 -0.23 9.40 8.22
CA VAL A 90 0.75 10.48 8.54
C VAL A 90 1.53 10.29 9.85
N THR A 91 1.12 9.37 10.73
CA THR A 91 1.79 9.09 12.01
C THR A 91 2.54 7.75 12.02
N VAL A 92 2.70 7.12 10.86
CA VAL A 92 3.34 5.80 10.77
C VAL A 92 4.79 5.86 11.22
N TYR A 93 5.21 4.83 11.95
CA TYR A 93 6.57 4.64 12.40
C TYR A 93 7.03 3.21 12.09
N ILE A 94 8.25 3.07 11.56
CA ILE A 94 8.79 1.78 11.13
C ILE A 94 9.61 1.20 12.26
N GLN A 95 9.08 0.13 12.85
CA GLN A 95 9.73 -0.56 13.96
C GLN A 95 10.72 -1.61 13.46
N GLY A 96 10.46 -2.22 12.32
CA GLY A 96 11.33 -3.30 11.84
C GLY A 96 11.06 -3.69 10.39
N ILE A 97 12.14 -4.09 9.70
CA ILE A 97 12.09 -4.61 8.34
C ILE A 97 12.93 -5.89 8.31
N ASN A 98 12.38 -6.98 7.79
CA ASN A 98 13.05 -8.28 7.67
C ASN A 98 13.65 -8.80 8.99
N SER A 99 12.86 -8.74 10.06
CA SER A 99 13.26 -9.16 11.42
C SER A 99 14.40 -8.36 12.06
N LEU A 100 14.84 -7.25 11.46
CA LEU A 100 15.75 -6.30 12.06
C LEU A 100 14.94 -5.09 12.57
N PHE A 101 14.89 -4.93 13.88
CA PHE A 101 14.07 -3.96 14.59
C PHE A 101 14.87 -2.76 15.09
N GLU A 102 14.17 -1.68 15.37
CA GLU A 102 14.66 -0.62 16.25
C GLU A 102 15.21 -1.22 17.54
N PHE A 103 16.29 -0.61 18.04
CA PHE A 103 16.99 -1.01 19.26
C PHE A 103 17.74 -2.35 19.25
N ASP A 104 17.64 -3.18 18.21
CA ASP A 104 18.38 -4.46 18.12
C ASP A 104 19.90 -4.27 18.23
N GLU A 105 20.42 -3.10 17.86
CA GLU A 105 21.84 -2.77 17.92
C GLU A 105 22.14 -1.56 18.80
N GLY A 106 21.30 -1.35 19.80
CA GLY A 106 21.47 -0.33 20.83
C GLY A 106 20.39 0.75 20.79
N PRO A 107 20.29 1.59 21.84
CA PRO A 107 19.16 2.50 22.07
C PRO A 107 19.00 3.60 21.01
N LYS A 108 19.96 3.75 20.10
CA LYS A 108 19.95 4.71 19.00
C LYS A 108 19.71 4.07 17.63
N SER A 109 19.60 2.74 17.58
CA SER A 109 19.44 2.02 16.33
C SER A 109 17.99 2.01 15.86
N GLY A 110 17.78 2.07 14.55
CA GLY A 110 16.44 2.15 13.98
C GLY A 110 16.44 2.39 12.47
N TRP A 111 15.26 2.64 11.93
CA TRP A 111 15.04 2.83 10.51
C TRP A 111 14.85 4.30 10.16
N ILE A 112 15.67 4.79 9.23
CA ILE A 112 15.47 6.09 8.58
C ILE A 112 15.28 5.87 7.07
N TYR A 113 14.90 6.92 6.36
CA TYR A 113 14.81 6.88 4.91
C TYR A 113 15.43 8.13 4.28
N ARG A 114 15.81 8.01 3.02
CA ARG A 114 16.16 9.13 2.16
C ARG A 114 15.50 9.03 0.81
N VAL A 115 15.26 10.17 0.19
CA VAL A 115 14.71 10.28 -1.18
C VAL A 115 15.72 11.04 -2.02
N ASN A 116 16.18 10.43 -3.11
CA ASN A 116 17.17 11.00 -4.01
C ASN A 116 18.46 11.47 -3.31
N GLY A 117 18.88 10.75 -2.27
CA GLY A 117 20.08 11.05 -1.48
C GLY A 117 19.87 11.96 -0.27
N GLU A 118 18.68 12.54 -0.09
CA GLU A 118 18.39 13.46 1.02
C GLU A 118 17.51 12.80 2.09
N ILE A 119 17.91 12.90 3.37
CA ILE A 119 17.11 12.44 4.52
C ILE A 119 16.09 13.53 4.88
N PRO A 120 14.78 13.34 4.65
CA PRO A 120 13.80 14.38 4.93
C PRO A 120 13.54 14.54 6.43
N ASP A 121 13.18 15.75 6.85
CA ASP A 121 12.71 16.07 8.22
C ASP A 121 11.21 15.77 8.42
N LYS A 122 10.65 14.91 7.58
CA LYS A 122 9.21 14.60 7.51
C LYS A 122 8.94 13.12 7.73
N ASN A 123 7.76 12.82 8.24
CA ASN A 123 7.30 11.43 8.38
C ASN A 123 7.07 10.80 7.00
N ALA A 124 7.50 9.55 6.80
CA ALA A 124 7.37 8.83 5.53
C ALA A 124 5.91 8.69 5.04
N GLY A 125 4.93 8.72 5.94
CA GLY A 125 3.50 8.75 5.61
C GLY A 125 2.96 10.12 5.18
N THR A 126 3.82 11.14 5.05
CA THR A 126 3.46 12.50 4.59
C THR A 126 4.17 12.93 3.32
N VAL A 127 5.20 12.20 2.91
CA VAL A 127 5.99 12.52 1.71
C VAL A 127 5.42 11.76 0.54
N MET A 128 4.88 12.48 -0.45
CA MET A 128 4.39 11.90 -1.70
C MET A 128 5.55 11.54 -2.63
N LEU A 129 5.44 10.39 -3.29
CA LEU A 129 6.37 9.93 -4.30
C LEU A 129 6.20 10.68 -5.61
N LYS A 130 7.31 10.84 -6.34
CA LYS A 130 7.36 11.40 -7.69
C LYS A 130 7.95 10.38 -8.65
N ASP A 131 7.63 10.55 -9.93
CA ASP A 131 8.21 9.72 -10.99
C ASP A 131 9.75 9.83 -10.97
N GLY A 132 10.42 8.68 -11.03
CA GLY A 132 11.87 8.57 -11.01
C GLY A 132 12.51 8.63 -9.63
N ASP A 133 11.75 8.79 -8.54
CA ASP A 133 12.31 8.83 -7.19
C ASP A 133 13.09 7.55 -6.87
N LYS A 134 14.22 7.74 -6.17
CA LYS A 134 14.99 6.68 -5.54
C LYS A 134 14.84 6.81 -4.04
N VAL A 135 14.19 5.82 -3.43
CA VAL A 135 13.95 5.76 -2.00
C VAL A 135 14.85 4.69 -1.40
N GLU A 136 15.58 5.08 -0.36
CA GLU A 136 16.43 4.14 0.39
C GLU A 136 15.99 4.13 1.85
N TRP A 137 15.74 2.94 2.37
CA TRP A 137 15.54 2.69 3.80
C TRP A 137 16.83 2.17 4.39
N LEU A 138 17.29 2.83 5.45
CA LEU A 138 18.63 2.66 6.01
C LEU A 138 18.49 2.26 7.47
N TYR A 139 19.14 1.17 7.86
CA TYR A 139 19.34 0.89 9.27
C TYR A 139 20.48 1.74 9.82
N THR A 140 20.18 2.57 10.81
CA THR A 140 21.15 3.40 11.53
C THR A 140 21.49 2.77 12.87
N LYS A 141 22.71 2.99 13.35
CA LYS A 141 23.11 2.71 14.75
C LYS A 141 23.27 3.98 15.59
N GLU A 142 23.26 5.16 14.94
CA GLU A 142 23.54 6.46 15.57
C GLU A 142 22.51 7.54 15.15
N LEU A 143 21.21 7.23 15.21
CA LEU A 143 20.12 8.18 14.86
C LEU A 143 20.27 8.86 13.48
N GLY A 144 20.94 8.21 12.54
CA GLY A 144 21.19 8.69 11.17
C GLY A 144 22.49 9.45 10.98
N GLU A 145 23.26 9.73 12.03
CA GLU A 145 24.57 10.39 11.91
C GLU A 145 25.57 9.55 11.10
N ASP A 146 25.43 8.23 11.13
CA ASP A 146 26.22 7.30 10.32
C ASP A 146 25.89 7.37 8.82
N TRP A 147 24.83 8.05 8.40
CA TRP A 147 24.39 8.14 7.00
C TRP A 147 24.51 9.53 6.38
N LYS A 148 25.09 10.49 7.12
CA LYS A 148 25.38 11.86 6.64
C LYS A 148 26.72 11.96 5.94
#